data_AF-A0A7X9JVP5-F1
#
_entry.id   AF-A0A7X9JVP5-F1
#
_cell.length_a   1.000
_cell.length_b   1.000
_cell.length_c   1.000
_cell.angle_alpha   90.00
_cell.angle_beta   90.00
_cell.angle_gamma   90.00
#
_symmetry.space_group_name_H-M   'P 1'
#
loop_
_entity.id
_entity.type
_entity.pdbx_description
1 polymer ?
#
loop_
_entity_poly.entity_id
_entity_poly.type
_entity_poly.pdbx_seq_one_letter_code
_entity_poly.pdbx_strand_id
1 'polypeptide(L)' 'MQRFMLKSKIHRATVTDADLHYEGSISIDEMLLEAADIVPYEKVAIYNITNGERFTTYAIKAKKGSGTIC' A
#
# COMPACT_ATOMS: atom_id res chain seq x y z
N MET A 1 -15.13 -2.08 -25.55
CA MET A 1 -15.49 -1.89 -24.13
C MET A 1 -14.33 -2.38 -23.26
N GLN A 2 -13.82 -1.57 -22.34
CA GLN A 2 -12.76 -1.95 -21.39
C GLN A 2 -13.35 -2.18 -20.00
N ARG A 3 -12.82 -3.15 -19.25
CA ARG A 3 -13.21 -3.44 -17.85
C ARG A 3 -12.07 -3.06 -16.91
N PHE A 4 -12.40 -2.51 -15.74
CA PHE A 4 -11.44 -2.30 -14.66
C PHE A 4 -11.58 -3.45 -13.66
N MET A 5 -10.54 -4.26 -13.56
CA MET A 5 -10.47 -5.41 -12.66
C MET A 5 -9.47 -5.11 -11.55
N LEU A 6 -9.65 -5.73 -10.38
CA LEU A 6 -8.63 -5.71 -9.34
C LEU A 6 -7.40 -6.49 -9.81
N LYS A 7 -6.25 -5.82 -9.95
CA LYS A 7 -4.98 -6.48 -10.27
C LYS A 7 -4.50 -7.34 -9.10
N SER A 8 -4.43 -6.75 -7.91
CA SER A 8 -3.92 -7.41 -6.71
C SER A 8 -4.36 -6.71 -5.42
N LYS A 9 -4.09 -7.32 -4.26
CA LYS A 9 -4.31 -6.71 -2.94
C LYS A 9 -3.38 -7.29 -1.88
N ILE A 10 -3.08 -6.48 -0.87
CA ILE A 10 -2.54 -6.95 0.42
C ILE A 10 -3.71 -6.92 1.41
N HIS A 11 -4.08 -8.07 1.96
CA HIS A 11 -5.28 -8.17 2.78
C HIS A 11 -4.96 -8.08 4.27
N ARG A 12 -5.60 -7.14 4.98
CA ARG A 12 -5.50 -6.95 6.44
C ARG A 12 -4.07 -6.74 6.95
N ALA A 13 -3.27 -5.97 6.21
CA ALA A 13 -2.01 -5.46 6.71
C ALA A 13 -2.26 -4.51 7.91
N THR A 14 -1.31 -4.49 8.84
CA THR A 14 -1.34 -3.59 10.00
C THR A 14 -0.43 -2.41 9.71
N VAL A 15 -0.95 -1.19 9.88
CA VAL A 15 -0.15 0.03 9.81
C VAL A 15 0.93 -0.03 10.88
N THR A 16 2.19 0.11 10.48
CA THR A 16 3.35 0.01 11.38
C THR A 16 3.81 1.37 11.88
N ASP A 17 3.60 2.43 11.10
CA ASP A 17 3.98 3.80 11.44
C ASP A 17 3.11 4.78 10.62
N ALA A 18 3.11 6.06 11.00
CA ALA A 18 2.43 7.13 10.26
C ALA A 18 3.05 8.50 10.59
N ASP A 19 3.55 9.19 9.57
CA ASP A 19 4.10 10.55 9.70
C ASP A 19 3.20 11.58 9.00
N LEU A 20 2.63 12.50 9.78
CA LEU A 20 1.75 13.56 9.29
C LEU A 20 2.48 14.57 8.39
N HIS A 21 3.78 14.73 8.57
CA HIS A 21 4.61 15.66 7.81
C HIS A 21 5.26 15.00 6.59
N TYR A 22 5.10 13.69 6.45
CA TYR A 22 5.54 12.98 5.25
C TYR A 22 4.53 13.14 4.11
N GLU A 23 5.03 13.51 2.94
CA GLU A 23 4.19 13.75 1.78
C GLU A 23 3.86 12.46 1.03
N GLY A 24 2.75 11.85 1.44
CA GLY A 24 1.74 11.43 0.47
C GLY A 24 2.02 10.16 -0.30
N SER A 25 2.88 9.25 0.16
CA SER A 25 3.00 7.89 -0.36
C SER A 25 2.75 6.84 0.74
N ILE A 26 2.71 5.56 0.37
CA ILE A 26 2.75 4.45 1.34
C ILE A 26 4.00 3.60 1.13
N SER A 27 4.82 3.48 2.17
CA SER A 27 5.98 2.59 2.24
C SER A 27 5.53 1.18 2.60
N ILE A 28 5.81 0.22 1.72
CA ILE A 28 5.41 -1.18 1.90
C ILE A 28 6.65 -2.06 1.82
N ASP A 29 6.75 -3.05 2.71
CA ASP A 29 7.77 -4.10 2.66
C ASP A 29 7.88 -4.68 1.23
N GLU A 30 9.09 -4.69 0.70
CA GLU A 30 9.41 -5.23 -0.63
C GLU A 30 8.90 -6.68 -0.82
N MET A 31 8.89 -7.53 0.22
CA MET A 31 8.31 -8.88 0.12
C MET A 31 6.80 -8.87 -0.15
N LEU A 32 6.08 -7.91 0.44
CA LEU A 32 4.64 -7.77 0.23
C LEU A 32 4.32 -7.16 -1.14
N LEU A 33 5.14 -6.21 -1.59
CA LEU A 33 5.06 -5.66 -2.95
C LEU A 33 5.29 -6.75 -4.00
N GLU A 34 6.35 -7.55 -3.85
CA GLU A 34 6.65 -8.70 -4.72
C GLU A 34 5.50 -9.72 -4.73
N ALA A 35 4.97 -10.08 -3.55
CA ALA A 35 3.89 -11.06 -3.44
C ALA A 35 2.56 -10.57 -4.04
N ALA A 36 2.28 -9.26 -3.96
CA ALA A 36 1.09 -8.65 -4.52
C ALA A 36 1.30 -8.10 -5.94
N ASP A 37 2.46 -8.32 -6.57
CA ASP A 37 2.77 -7.73 -7.89
C ASP A 37 2.49 -6.21 -7.94
N ILE A 38 2.86 -5.46 -6.88
CA ILE A 38 2.74 -4.00 -6.84
C ILE A 38 4.13 -3.41 -7.06
N VAL A 39 4.28 -2.54 -8.07
CA VAL A 39 5.56 -1.91 -8.38
C VAL A 39 5.69 -0.54 -7.70
N PRO A 40 6.92 -0.04 -7.46
CA PRO A 40 7.12 1.32 -6.97
C PRO A 40 6.44 2.34 -7.88
N TYR A 41 5.84 3.36 -7.27
CA TYR A 41 5.06 4.41 -7.91
C TYR A 41 3.73 3.94 -8.55
N GLU A 42 3.32 2.70 -8.34
CA GLU A 42 1.99 2.23 -8.74
C GLU A 42 0.90 2.84 -7.86
N LYS A 43 -0.18 3.29 -8.50
CA LYS A 43 -1.37 3.82 -7.81
C LYS A 43 -2.06 2.71 -7.02
N VAL A 44 -2.25 2.92 -5.72
CA VAL A 44 -2.87 1.97 -4.80
C VAL A 44 -4.05 2.61 -4.07
N ALA A 45 -5.07 1.81 -3.80
CA ALA A 45 -6.22 2.21 -3.00
C ALA A 45 -6.09 1.63 -1.58
N ILE A 46 -6.24 2.49 -0.56
CA ILE A 46 -6.13 2.12 0.85
C ILE A 46 -7.51 2.14 1.46
N TYR A 47 -7.94 0.99 1.98
CA TYR A 47 -9.22 0.82 2.66
C TYR A 47 -8.96 0.55 4.14
N ASN A 48 -9.04 1.61 4.95
CA ASN A 48 -8.79 1.51 6.38
C ASN A 48 -10.00 0.87 7.09
N ILE A 49 -9.82 -0.33 7.63
CA ILE A 49 -10.89 -1.08 8.29
C ILE A 49 -11.23 -0.57 9.69
N THR A 50 -10.32 0.19 10.31
CA THR A 50 -10.46 0.66 11.69
C THR A 50 -11.36 1.89 11.77
N ASN A 51 -11.20 2.83 10.84
CA ASN A 51 -11.97 4.08 10.82
C ASN A 51 -12.87 4.24 9.58
N GLY A 52 -12.79 3.33 8.61
CA GLY A 52 -13.60 3.36 7.38
C GLY A 52 -13.09 4.30 6.29
N GLU A 53 -12.01 5.03 6.52
CA GLU A 53 -11.45 5.95 5.52
C GLU A 53 -10.98 5.21 4.27
N ARG A 54 -11.17 5.87 3.13
CA ARG A 54 -10.77 5.35 1.82
C ARG A 54 -10.07 6.45 1.07
N PHE A 55 -8.84 6.20 0.68
CA PHE A 55 -8.04 7.14 -0.08
C PHE A 55 -7.17 6.40 -1.08
N THR A 56 -6.47 7.15 -1.91
CA THR A 56 -5.64 6.62 -2.97
C THR A 56 -4.34 7.38 -3.00
N THR A 57 -3.26 6.65 -3.16
CA THR A 57 -1.90 7.20 -3.28
C THR A 57 -1.05 6.29 -4.17
N TYR A 58 0.27 6.32 -4.05
CA TYR A 58 1.24 5.47 -4.71
C TYR A 58 2.13 4.73 -3.69
N ALA A 59 2.61 3.55 -4.07
CA ALA A 59 3.46 2.73 -3.23
C ALA A 59 4.97 3.06 -3.42
N ILE A 60 5.75 3.00 -2.34
CA ILE A 60 7.22 3.00 -2.37
C ILE A 60 7.78 1.81 -1.59
N LYS A 61 9.02 1.43 -1.88
CA LYS A 61 9.67 0.28 -1.23
C LYS A 61 10.17 0.66 0.17
N ALA A 62 9.77 -0.13 1.16
CA ALA A 62 10.45 -0.22 2.43
C ALA A 62 11.50 -1.35 2.40
N LYS A 63 12.27 -1.47 3.49
CA LYS A 63 13.28 -2.52 3.65
C LYS A 63 12.64 -3.92 3.53
N LYS A 64 13.23 -4.80 2.74
CA LYS A 64 12.77 -6.19 2.57
C LYS A 64 12.71 -6.95 3.90
N GLY A 65 11.59 -7.61 4.16
CA GLY A 65 11.34 -8.41 5.38
C GLY A 65 11.11 -7.60 6.66
N SER A 66 10.88 -6.29 6.54
CA SER A 66 10.59 -5.41 7.67
C SER A 66 9.15 -5.51 8.21
N GLY A 67 8.22 -5.97 7.38
CA GLY A 67 6.79 -5.88 7.63
C GLY A 67 6.23 -4.45 7.57
N THR A 68 7.01 -3.46 7.12
CA THR A 68 6.61 -2.05 7.11
C THR A 68 5.37 -1.80 6.24
N ILE A 69 4.44 -1.02 6.80
CA ILE A 69 3.27 -0.41 6.19
C ILE A 69 3.13 0.99 6.81
N CYS A 70 3.73 2.01 6.17
CA CYS A 70 3.81 3.37 6.71
C CYS A 70 3.36 4.41 5.68
#